data_AF-A0AAP8MG17-F1
#
_entry.id   AF-A0AAP8MG17-F1
#
_cell.length_a   1.000
_cell.length_b   1.000
_cell.length_c   1.000
_cell.angle_alpha   90.00
_cell.angle_beta   90.00
_cell.angle_gamma   90.00
#
_symmetry.space_group_name_H-M   'P 1'
#
loop_
_entity.id
_entity.type
_entity.pdbx_description
1 polymer ?
#
loop_
_entity_poly.entity_id
_entity_poly.type
_entity_poly.pdbx_seq_one_letter_code
_entity_poly.pdbx_strand_id
1 'polypeptide(L)'
;MLTITPTASLESETGSDLEVFAVIDGKKVFLPDDANYIMQDRRGLWYYSKRKPRPKEGDWTPNKTSISCRSEGGFVRALKTDTVQPWLDTCQRTVRMVGKSAGDRRPADA
;
A
#
# COMPACT_ATOMS: atom_id res chain seq x y z
N MET A 1 1.59 -25.49 -0.53
CA MET A 1 2.51 -24.35 -0.31
C MET A 1 1.94 -23.17 -1.10
N LEU A 2 1.40 -22.16 -0.43
CA LEU A 2 0.86 -20.97 -1.08
C LEU A 2 2.03 -20.01 -1.31
N THR A 3 2.46 -19.85 -2.57
CA THR A 3 3.49 -18.87 -2.94
C THR A 3 2.88 -17.48 -2.78
N ILE A 4 3.32 -16.75 -1.76
CA ILE A 4 2.94 -15.34 -1.60
C ILE A 4 3.74 -14.55 -2.63
N THR A 5 3.05 -13.94 -3.60
CA THR A 5 3.67 -13.01 -4.54
C THR A 5 3.81 -11.64 -3.87
N PRO A 6 4.95 -10.93 -4.04
CA PRO A 6 5.07 -9.56 -3.56
C PRO A 6 3.98 -8.69 -4.19
N THR A 7 3.23 -7.97 -3.37
CA THR A 7 2.27 -6.97 -3.84
C THR A 7 2.82 -5.55 -3.70
N ALA A 8 3.91 -5.40 -2.94
CA ALA A 8 4.64 -4.16 -2.77
C ALA A 8 5.96 -4.23 -3.53
N SER A 9 6.17 -3.23 -4.36
CA SER A 9 7.48 -2.91 -4.94
C SER A 9 8.00 -1.61 -4.34
N LEU A 10 9.32 -1.49 -4.24
CA LEU A 10 10.01 -0.24 -3.93
C LEU A 10 10.42 0.52 -5.21
N GLU A 11 10.36 -0.15 -6.36
CA GLU A 11 10.65 0.40 -7.68
C GLU A 11 9.32 0.60 -8.43
N SER A 12 9.22 1.70 -9.19
CA SER A 12 8.06 1.95 -10.05
C SER A 12 8.01 0.90 -11.15
N GLU A 13 6.86 0.24 -11.33
CA GLU A 13 6.64 -0.55 -12.56
C GLU A 13 6.43 0.42 -13.73
N THR A 14 7.38 0.46 -14.66
CA THR A 14 7.49 1.43 -15.77
C THR A 14 6.40 1.30 -16.86
N GLY A 15 5.24 0.71 -16.56
CA GLY A 15 4.22 0.36 -17.56
C GLY A 15 2.82 0.94 -17.35
N SER A 16 2.55 1.58 -16.21
CA SER A 16 1.23 2.13 -15.88
C SER A 16 1.26 3.66 -15.88
N ASP A 17 0.32 4.29 -16.58
CA ASP A 17 0.07 5.74 -16.50
C ASP A 17 -0.41 6.18 -15.10
N LEU A 18 -0.76 5.23 -14.23
CA LEU A 18 -1.21 5.49 -12.87
C LEU A 18 -0.25 4.84 -11.86
N GLU A 19 0.43 5.67 -11.08
CA GLU A 19 1.15 5.23 -9.90
C GLU A 19 0.24 5.29 -8.68
N VAL A 20 0.01 4.14 -8.04
CA VAL A 20 -0.67 4.05 -6.74
C VAL A 20 0.35 3.63 -5.69
N PHE A 21 0.44 4.39 -4.60
CA PHE A 21 1.40 4.09 -3.54
C PHE A 21 0.93 4.54 -2.16
N ALA A 22 1.63 4.08 -1.14
CA ALA A 22 1.54 4.59 0.22
C ALA A 22 2.94 4.94 0.75
N VAL A 23 3.00 5.83 1.74
CA VAL A 23 4.24 6.08 2.49
C VAL A 23 4.12 5.33 3.81
N ILE A 24 4.91 4.26 3.96
CA ILE A 24 4.93 3.42 5.16
C ILE A 24 6.35 3.47 5.73
N ASP A 25 6.48 3.91 6.98
CA ASP A 25 7.77 4.08 7.67
C ASP A 25 8.78 4.92 6.84
N GLY A 26 8.30 6.03 6.26
CA GLY A 26 9.10 6.93 5.42
C GLY A 26 9.44 6.39 4.03
N LYS A 27 9.03 5.17 3.67
CA LYS A 27 9.32 4.54 2.39
C LYS A 27 8.11 4.54 1.46
N LYS A 28 8.32 4.86 0.19
CA LYS A 28 7.31 4.75 -0.86
C LYS A 28 7.09 3.26 -1.18
N VAL A 29 5.88 2.79 -0.98
CA VAL A 29 5.45 1.42 -1.26
C VAL A 29 4.43 1.47 -2.39
N PHE A 30 4.82 0.98 -3.57
CA PHE A 30 3.92 0.89 -4.72
C PHE A 30 2.91 -0.24 -4.52
N LEU A 31 1.66 0.01 -4.92
CA LEU A 31 0.52 -0.87 -4.74
C LEU A 31 -0.23 -1.05 -6.06
N PRO A 32 -1.06 -2.09 -6.18
CA PRO A 32 -1.96 -2.25 -7.32
C PRO A 32 -2.86 -1.04 -7.55
N ASP A 33 -3.30 -0.84 -8.79
CA ASP A 33 -4.16 0.27 -9.20
C ASP A 33 -5.49 0.31 -8.42
N ASP A 34 -6.02 -0.85 -8.04
CA ASP A 34 -7.27 -1.02 -7.31
C ASP A 34 -7.14 -0.81 -5.78
N ALA A 35 -5.92 -0.61 -5.26
CA ALA A 35 -5.67 -0.37 -3.85
C ALA A 35 -6.06 1.06 -3.49
N ASN A 36 -7.24 1.25 -2.90
CA ASN A 36 -7.76 2.59 -2.54
C ASN A 36 -7.46 2.98 -1.09
N TYR A 37 -7.36 1.99 -0.21
CA TYR A 37 -7.16 2.19 1.22
C TYR A 37 -6.08 1.24 1.73
N ILE A 38 -5.29 1.71 2.67
CA ILE A 38 -4.34 0.91 3.44
C ILE A 38 -4.65 0.99 4.93
N MET A 39 -4.26 -0.03 5.67
CA MET A 39 -4.35 -0.07 7.12
C MET A 39 -3.36 -1.06 7.70
N GLN A 40 -3.03 -0.85 8.96
CA GLN A 40 -2.23 -1.74 9.76
C GLN A 40 -3.12 -2.43 10.80
N ASP A 41 -2.91 -3.73 11.01
CA ASP A 41 -3.59 -4.44 12.09
C ASP A 41 -2.86 -4.31 13.44
N ARG A 42 -3.44 -4.86 14.50
CA ARG A 42 -2.82 -4.86 15.84
C ARG A 42 -1.52 -5.66 15.95
N ARG A 43 -1.21 -6.51 14.96
CA ARG A 43 0.03 -7.28 14.90
C ARG A 43 1.12 -6.52 14.13
N GLY A 44 0.80 -5.34 13.61
CA GLY A 44 1.69 -4.51 12.83
C GLY A 44 1.72 -4.83 11.33
N LEU A 45 0.86 -5.75 10.87
CA LEU A 45 0.80 -6.19 9.47
C LEU A 45 0.00 -5.21 8.63
N TRP A 46 0.51 -4.91 7.44
CA TRP A 46 -0.12 -3.97 6.51
C TRP A 46 -1.00 -4.67 5.48
N TYR A 47 -2.12 -4.03 5.17
CA TYR A 47 -3.12 -4.51 4.22
C TYR A 47 -3.57 -3.37 3.32
N TYR A 48 -4.03 -3.72 2.11
CA TYR A 48 -4.77 -2.83 1.26
C TYR A 48 -6.19 -3.35 0.96
N SER A 49 -7.07 -2.44 0.56
CA SER A 49 -8.45 -2.76 0.18
C SER A 49 -9.01 -1.78 -0.86
N LYS A 50 -9.94 -2.27 -1.70
CA LYS A 50 -10.62 -1.46 -2.71
C LYS A 50 -11.66 -0.50 -2.12
N ARG A 51 -12.28 -0.89 -1.00
CA ARG A 51 -13.35 -0.13 -0.33
C ARG A 51 -12.94 0.15 1.11
N LYS A 52 -13.33 1.31 1.63
CA LYS A 52 -13.10 1.65 3.05
C LYS A 52 -13.72 0.55 3.91
N PRO A 53 -12.92 -0.15 4.75
CA PRO A 53 -13.46 -1.19 5.59
C PRO A 53 -14.47 -0.64 6.59
N ARG A 54 -15.56 -1.37 6.79
CA ARG A 54 -16.53 -1.06 7.83
C ARG A 54 -16.12 -1.76 9.11
N PRO A 55 -16.20 -1.09 10.27
CA PRO A 55 -16.13 -1.77 11.55
C PRO A 55 -17.27 -2.79 11.59
N LYS A 56 -16.94 -4.07 11.64
CA LYS A 56 -17.88 -5.12 11.99
C LYS A 56 -17.30 -5.82 13.22
N GLU A 57 -18.17 -6.12 14.18
CA GLU A 57 -17.79 -6.75 15.43
C GLU A 57 -17.13 -8.10 15.14
N GLY A 58 -15.94 -8.32 15.72
CA GLY A 58 -15.23 -9.60 15.67
C GLY A 58 -14.47 -9.94 14.38
N ASP A 59 -14.78 -9.33 13.24
CA ASP A 59 -14.11 -9.67 11.98
C ASP A 59 -13.87 -8.43 11.09
N TRP A 60 -12.64 -7.94 11.14
CA TRP A 60 -12.19 -6.80 10.34
C TRP A 60 -11.61 -7.23 8.99
N THR A 61 -11.54 -8.55 8.71
CA THR A 61 -10.62 -9.16 7.74
C THR A 61 -11.15 -9.64 6.38
N PRO A 62 -12.45 -9.74 6.05
CA PRO A 62 -12.86 -10.67 4.98
C PRO A 62 -12.43 -10.30 3.55
N ASN A 63 -12.06 -9.04 3.27
CA ASN A 63 -11.81 -8.55 1.90
C ASN A 63 -10.53 -7.71 1.75
N LYS A 64 -9.50 -7.97 2.55
CA LYS A 64 -8.22 -7.24 2.44
C LYS A 64 -7.11 -8.15 1.95
N THR A 65 -6.19 -7.59 1.19
CA THR A 65 -4.99 -8.28 0.74
C THR A 65 -3.81 -7.77 1.53
N SER A 66 -2.98 -8.68 2.06
CA SER A 66 -1.75 -8.30 2.77
C SER A 66 -0.77 -7.64 1.81
N ILE A 67 -0.23 -6.50 2.22
CA ILE A 67 0.87 -5.85 1.51
C ILE A 67 2.11 -6.72 1.77
N SER A 68 2.67 -7.32 0.72
CA SER A 68 3.80 -8.25 0.83
C SER A 68 5.01 -7.71 0.11
N CYS A 69 6.16 -7.71 0.77
CA CYS A 69 7.44 -7.22 0.24
C CYS A 69 8.49 -8.34 0.23
N ARG A 70 9.53 -8.16 -0.58
CA ARG A 70 10.70 -9.04 -0.56
C ARG A 70 11.66 -8.58 0.56
N SER A 71 11.99 -9.50 1.45
CA SER A 71 13.04 -9.32 2.47
C SER A 71 14.43 -9.39 1.86
N GLU A 72 15.44 -8.90 2.58
CA GLU A 72 16.84 -8.93 2.16
C GLU A 72 17.33 -10.36 1.83
N GLY A 73 16.84 -11.37 2.57
CA GLY A 73 17.14 -12.77 2.30
C GLY A 73 16.40 -13.37 1.09
N GLY A 74 15.71 -12.56 0.29
CA GLY A 74 15.01 -12.99 -0.92
C GLY A 74 13.59 -13.57 -0.70
N PHE A 75 13.18 -13.76 0.56
CA PHE A 75 11.85 -14.28 0.90
C PHE A 75 10.77 -13.21 0.79
N VAL A 76 9.58 -13.61 0.34
CA VAL A 76 8.40 -12.74 0.32
C VAL A 76 7.65 -12.87 1.65
N ARG A 77 7.42 -11.75 2.32
CA ARG A 77 6.70 -11.70 3.61
C ARG A 77 5.72 -10.53 3.62
N ALA A 78 4.68 -10.65 4.46
CA ALA A 78 3.81 -9.51 4.75
C ALA A 78 4.64 -8.37 5.38
N LEU A 79 4.43 -7.16 4.88
CA LEU A 79 5.03 -5.94 5.40
C LEU A 79 4.56 -5.75 6.84
N LYS A 80 5.52 -5.62 7.74
CA LYS A 80 5.29 -5.43 9.16
C LYS A 80 6.07 -4.21 9.63
N THR A 81 5.41 -3.32 10.35
CA THR A 81 6.03 -2.26 11.14
C THR A 81 5.50 -2.32 12.56
N ASP A 82 6.12 -1.60 13.49
CA ASP A 82 5.57 -1.50 14.84
C ASP A 82 4.21 -0.78 14.82
N THR A 83 3.35 -1.11 15.77
CA THR A 83 2.04 -0.49 15.91
C THR A 83 1.70 -0.24 17.36
N VAL A 84 1.06 0.89 17.62
CA VAL A 84 0.59 1.29 18.95
C VAL A 84 -0.90 1.64 18.91
N GLN A 85 -1.50 1.72 17.71
CA GLN A 85 -2.83 2.28 17.50
C GLN A 85 -3.84 1.23 17.01
N PRO A 86 -5.13 1.41 17.31
CA PRO A 86 -6.21 0.66 16.67
C PRO A 86 -6.18 0.77 15.14
N TRP A 87 -6.52 -0.31 14.43
CA TRP A 87 -6.43 -0.36 12.97
C TRP A 87 -7.25 0.73 12.26
N LEU A 88 -8.38 1.15 12.84
CA LEU A 88 -9.23 2.21 12.28
C LEU A 88 -8.49 3.53 12.17
N ASP A 89 -7.62 3.82 13.14
CA ASP A 89 -6.84 5.05 13.20
C ASP A 89 -5.68 5.02 12.20
N THR A 90 -5.23 3.82 11.83
CA THR A 90 -4.22 3.60 10.79
C THR A 90 -4.81 3.60 9.37
N CYS A 91 -6.14 3.65 9.22
CA CYS A 91 -6.79 3.56 7.91
C CYS A 91 -6.58 4.84 7.09
N GLN A 92 -5.82 4.74 6.01
CA GLN A 92 -5.45 5.85 5.15
C GLN A 92 -5.84 5.57 3.70
N ARG A 93 -6.00 6.63 2.89
CA ARG A 93 -6.12 6.50 1.43
C ARG A 93 -4.74 6.37 0.80
N THR A 94 -4.65 5.60 -0.28
CA THR A 94 -3.45 5.58 -1.11
C THR A 94 -3.28 6.90 -1.86
N VAL A 95 -2.03 7.24 -2.15
CA VAL A 95 -1.68 8.33 -3.05
C VAL A 95 -1.78 7.82 -4.48
N ARG A 96 -2.38 8.61 -5.37
CA ARG A 96 -2.57 8.27 -6.78
C ARG A 96 -1.99 9.41 -7.62
N MET A 97 -1.01 9.08 -8.45
CA MET A 97 -0.34 10.02 -9.34
C MET A 97 -0.51 9.55 -10.77
N VAL A 98 -0.98 10.44 -11.64
CA VAL A 98 -1.01 10.18 -13.09
C VAL A 98 0.37 10.56 -13.64
N GLY A 99 1.00 9.63 -14.36
CA GLY A 99 2.24 9.86 -15.09
C GLY A 99 2.07 11.04 -16.03
N LYS A 100 2.98 12.01 -15.96
CA LYS A 100 2.99 13.13 -16.90
C LYS A 100 3.35 12.58 -18.28
N SER A 101 2.46 12.73 -19.26
CA SER A 101 2.90 12.88 -20.65
C SER A 101 3.95 13.99 -20.67
N ALA A 102 5.08 13.77 -21.35
CA ALA A 102 6.18 14.73 -21.46
C ALA A 102 5.65 16.07 -22.00
N GLY A 103 5.26 16.99 -21.12
CA GLY A 103 4.56 18.20 -21.55
C GLY A 103 4.13 19.14 -20.45
N ASP A 104 3.48 18.67 -19.38
CA ASP A 104 2.75 19.63 -18.53
C ASP A 104 3.08 19.65 -17.04
N ARG A 105 3.20 20.90 -16.55
CA ARG A 105 3.57 21.40 -15.22
C ARG A 105 5.07 21.53 -14.95
N ARG A 106 5.64 22.64 -15.43
CA ARG A 106 6.66 23.40 -14.69
C ARG A 106 5.94 24.10 -13.52
N PRO A 107 6.35 23.92 -12.25
CA PRO A 107 6.00 24.88 -11.20
C PRO A 107 6.53 26.24 -11.67
N ALA A 108 5.72 27.29 -11.52
CA ALA A 108 6.00 28.62 -12.03
C ALA A 108 7.45 29.05 -11.75
N ASP A 109 8.15 29.45 -12.80
CA ASP A 109 9.32 30.31 -12.69
C ASP A 109 8.87 31.64 -12.06
N ALA A 110 9.63 32.07 -11.03
CA ALA A 110 9.63 33.35 -10.30
C ALA A 110 8.52 33.59 -9.26
#